data_AF-A0A929HTZ8-F1
#
_entry.id   AF-A0A929HTZ8-F1
#
_cell.length_a   1.000
_cell.length_b   1.000
_cell.length_c   1.000
_cell.angle_alpha   90.00
_cell.angle_beta   90.00
_cell.angle_gamma   90.00
#
_symmetry.space_group_name_H-M   'P 1'
#
loop_
_entity.id
_entity.type
_entity.pdbx_description
1 polymer ?
#
loop_
_entity_poly.entity_id
_entity_poly.type
_entity_poly.pdbx_seq_one_letter_code
_entity_poly.pdbx_strand_id
1 'polypeptide(L)'
;MQFIYDLKIKHKLGLMILFPVLYLVYLCAVDVINKQHVVDETQQISSLGDLAVNISALVHELQKERGATAGFLGSKGAKFVTELPAQRKLTDEKITALNSFLGSFDQAPFGEEFGAFLGKALAEIKKIGSTRGSVNSLDIKLGAALAYYTNMNGAFLNSIG
;
A
#
# COMPACT_ATOMS: atom_id res chain seq x y z
N MET A 1 -23.99 -34.86 47.16
CA MET A 1 -25.07 -34.16 46.42
C MET A 1 -26.22 -33.71 47.34
N GLN A 2 -25.96 -33.24 48.58
CA GLN A 2 -26.99 -32.64 49.47
C GLN A 2 -26.88 -31.11 49.58
N PHE A 3 -25.74 -30.53 49.18
CA PHE A 3 -25.45 -29.10 49.31
C PHE A 3 -26.40 -28.17 48.52
N ILE A 4 -26.95 -28.64 47.39
CA ILE A 4 -27.91 -27.87 46.58
C ILE A 4 -29.34 -27.94 47.16
N TYR A 5 -29.63 -28.95 48.00
CA TYR A 5 -30.97 -29.16 48.57
C TYR A 5 -31.22 -28.34 49.84
N ASP A 6 -30.18 -28.04 50.64
CA ASP A 6 -30.29 -27.28 51.90
C ASP A 6 -30.20 -25.74 51.73
N LEU A 7 -30.06 -25.27 50.49
CA LEU A 7 -30.03 -23.84 50.18
C LEU A 7 -31.43 -23.22 50.20
N LYS A 8 -31.59 -22.09 50.90
CA LYS A 8 -32.83 -21.28 50.85
C LYS A 8 -33.19 -20.98 49.39
N ILE A 9 -34.47 -21.09 49.03
CA ILE A 9 -35.02 -20.96 47.67
C ILE A 9 -34.41 -19.79 46.86
N LYS A 10 -34.11 -18.65 47.51
CA LYS A 10 -33.44 -17.48 46.90
C LYS A 10 -32.09 -17.80 46.23
N HIS A 11 -31.25 -18.62 46.87
CA HIS A 11 -29.94 -18.99 46.33
C HIS A 11 -30.06 -20.04 45.22
N LYS A 12 -31.03 -20.95 45.32
CA LYS A 12 -31.33 -21.95 44.28
C LYS A 12 -31.79 -21.28 42.98
N LEU A 13 -32.63 -20.25 43.10
CA LEU A 13 -33.04 -19.40 41.97
C LEU A 13 -31.86 -18.63 41.35
N GLY A 14 -31.01 -18.03 42.19
CA GLY A 14 -29.81 -17.30 41.73
C GLY A 14 -28.82 -18.20 41.00
N LEU A 15 -28.60 -19.43 41.48
CA LEU A 15 -27.68 -20.40 40.88
C LEU A 15 -28.19 -20.91 39.52
N MET A 16 -29.51 -21.02 39.34
CA MET A 16 -30.13 -21.40 38.08
C MET A 16 -29.97 -20.33 36.98
N ILE A 17 -29.89 -19.05 37.37
CA ILE A 17 -29.66 -17.92 36.46
C ILE A 17 -28.15 -17.71 36.22
N LEU A 18 -27.32 -18.01 37.21
CA LEU A 18 -25.87 -17.82 37.15
C LEU A 18 -25.23 -18.56 35.98
N PHE A 19 -25.59 -19.83 35.76
CA PHE A 19 -25.01 -20.63 34.67
C PHE A 19 -25.29 -20.05 33.27
N PRO A 20 -26.56 -19.73 32.90
CA PRO A 20 -26.86 -19.02 31.65
C PRO A 20 -26.10 -17.69 31.50
N VAL A 21 -25.98 -16.91 32.58
CA VAL A 21 -25.27 -15.63 32.55
C VAL A 21 -23.77 -15.83 32.30
N LEU A 22 -23.13 -16.76 33.00
CA LEU A 22 -21.71 -17.06 32.80
C LEU A 22 -21.43 -17.56 31.38
N TYR A 23 -22.33 -18.39 30.82
CA TYR A 23 -22.22 -18.84 29.44
C TYR A 23 -22.34 -17.69 28.44
N LEU A 24 -23.29 -16.76 28.64
CA LEU A 24 -23.40 -15.56 27.82
C LEU A 24 -22.17 -14.65 27.92
N VAL A 25 -21.64 -14.44 29.12
CA VAL A 25 -20.41 -13.67 29.33
C VAL A 25 -19.24 -14.32 28.60
N TYR A 26 -19.12 -15.64 28.68
CA TYR A 26 -18.11 -16.40 27.95
C TYR A 26 -18.24 -16.22 26.43
N LEU A 27 -19.45 -16.35 25.88
CA LEU A 27 -19.69 -16.12 24.44
C LEU A 27 -19.35 -14.69 24.03
N CYS A 28 -19.76 -13.69 24.80
CA CYS A 28 -19.42 -12.29 24.52
C CYS A 28 -17.90 -12.06 24.56
N ALA A 29 -17.18 -12.67 25.50
CA ALA A 29 -15.73 -12.55 25.57
C ALA A 29 -15.04 -13.14 24.33
N VAL A 30 -15.46 -14.33 23.90
CA VAL A 30 -14.95 -14.98 22.68
C VAL A 30 -15.24 -14.13 21.45
N ASP A 31 -16.47 -13.62 21.32
CA ASP A 31 -16.87 -12.76 20.19
C ASP A 31 -16.07 -11.46 20.12
N VAL A 32 -15.78 -10.85 21.28
CA VAL A 32 -14.97 -9.62 21.34
C VAL A 32 -13.54 -9.89 20.89
N ILE A 33 -12.93 -10.98 21.33
CA ILE A 33 -11.57 -11.36 20.91
C ILE A 33 -11.52 -11.61 19.40
N ASN A 34 -12.47 -12.38 18.86
CA ASN A 34 -12.53 -12.67 17.44
C ASN A 34 -12.76 -11.40 16.60
N LYS A 35 -13.63 -10.49 17.06
CA LYS A 35 -13.87 -9.21 16.38
C LYS A 35 -12.64 -8.32 16.38
N GLN A 36 -11.79 -8.38 17.41
CA GLN A 36 -10.55 -7.60 17.42
C GLN A 36 -9.62 -8.00 16.28
N HIS A 37 -9.45 -9.32 16.04
CA HIS A 37 -8.66 -9.81 14.90
C HIS A 37 -9.21 -9.32 13.56
N VAL A 38 -10.54 -9.33 13.38
CA VAL A 38 -11.19 -8.85 12.16
C VAL A 38 -10.96 -7.34 11.95
N VAL A 39 -10.98 -6.55 13.04
CA VAL A 39 -10.67 -5.11 12.98
C VAL A 39 -9.22 -4.88 12.53
N ASP A 40 -8.27 -5.63 13.07
CA ASP A 40 -6.85 -5.50 12.73
C ASP A 40 -6.59 -5.88 11.26
N GLU A 41 -7.17 -6.99 10.77
CA GLU A 41 -7.10 -7.38 9.36
C GLU A 41 -7.72 -6.34 8.43
N THR A 42 -8.88 -5.79 8.81
CA THR A 42 -9.56 -4.74 8.03
C THR A 42 -8.69 -3.48 7.94
N GLN A 43 -8.01 -3.11 9.02
CA GLN A 43 -7.09 -1.97 9.03
C GLN A 43 -5.90 -2.20 8.09
N GLN A 44 -5.33 -3.41 8.09
CA GLN A 44 -4.23 -3.78 7.17
C GLN A 44 -4.67 -3.72 5.70
N ILE A 45 -5.86 -4.25 5.39
CA ILE A 45 -6.44 -4.19 4.04
C ILE A 45 -6.65 -2.73 3.61
N SER A 46 -7.14 -1.88 4.51
CA SER A 46 -7.29 -0.44 4.22
C SER A 46 -5.95 0.21 3.91
N SER A 47 -4.92 -0.03 4.72
CA SER A 47 -3.59 0.53 4.51
C SER A 47 -2.95 0.03 3.20
N LEU A 48 -3.17 -1.23 2.82
CA LEU A 48 -2.72 -1.75 1.52
C LEU A 48 -3.49 -1.11 0.36
N GLY A 49 -4.79 -0.88 0.53
CA GLY A 49 -5.61 -0.14 -0.43
C GLY A 49 -5.12 1.29 -0.65
N ASP A 50 -4.80 2.01 0.44
CA ASP A 50 -4.24 3.36 0.36
C ASP A 50 -2.87 3.37 -0.31
N LEU A 51 -2.03 2.37 -0.03
CA LEU A 51 -0.76 2.21 -0.74
C LEU A 51 -0.99 1.99 -2.25
N ALA A 52 -1.92 1.09 -2.60
CA ALA A 52 -2.24 0.79 -4.00
C ALA A 52 -2.76 2.02 -4.75
N VAL A 53 -3.54 2.89 -4.10
CA VAL A 53 -3.99 4.17 -4.66
C VAL A 53 -2.80 5.11 -4.92
N ASN A 54 -1.89 5.25 -3.94
CA ASN A 54 -0.70 6.09 -4.10
C ASN A 54 0.22 5.59 -5.23
N ILE A 55 0.46 4.26 -5.28
CA ILE A 55 1.26 3.63 -6.32
C ILE A 55 0.60 3.78 -7.69
N SER A 56 -0.71 3.56 -7.80
CA SER A 56 -1.45 3.72 -9.06
C SER A 56 -1.40 5.16 -9.57
N ALA A 57 -1.56 6.14 -8.68
CA ALA A 57 -1.43 7.55 -9.02
C ALA A 57 -0.02 7.89 -9.53
N LEU A 58 1.02 7.35 -8.91
CA LEU A 58 2.40 7.52 -9.37
C LEU A 58 2.65 6.87 -10.73
N VAL A 59 2.22 5.62 -10.91
CA VAL A 59 2.35 4.89 -12.19
C VAL A 59 1.66 5.67 -13.31
N HIS A 60 0.50 6.27 -13.06
CA HIS A 60 -0.19 7.10 -14.05
C HIS A 60 0.66 8.30 -14.50
N GLU A 61 1.28 9.03 -13.57
CA GLU A 61 2.17 10.15 -13.91
C GLU A 61 3.46 9.68 -14.61
N LEU A 62 4.03 8.55 -14.20
CA LEU A 62 5.19 7.94 -14.84
C LEU A 62 4.91 7.49 -16.28
N GLN A 63 3.71 6.97 -16.56
CA GLN A 63 3.28 6.63 -17.91
C GLN A 63 3.19 7.88 -18.81
N LYS A 64 2.65 8.98 -18.28
CA LYS A 64 2.63 10.26 -19.01
C LYS A 64 4.03 10.82 -19.22
N GLU A 65 4.91 10.76 -18.21
CA GLU A 65 6.32 11.18 -18.35
C GLU A 65 7.07 10.34 -19.40
N ARG A 66 6.82 9.03 -19.44
CA ARG A 66 7.35 8.15 -20.48
C ARG A 66 6.91 8.61 -21.88
N GLY A 67 5.62 8.94 -22.05
CA GLY A 67 5.07 9.44 -23.30
C GLY A 67 5.70 10.77 -23.73
N ALA A 68 5.82 11.72 -22.81
CA ALA A 68 6.47 13.01 -23.06
C ALA A 68 7.97 12.84 -23.38
N THR A 69 8.67 11.95 -22.68
CA THR A 69 10.06 11.59 -22.97
C THR A 69 10.20 11.00 -24.37
N ALA A 70 9.27 10.15 -24.79
CA ALA A 70 9.25 9.60 -26.14
C ALA A 70 9.14 10.71 -27.21
N GLY A 71 8.22 11.66 -26.99
CA GLY A 71 8.03 12.80 -27.88
C GLY A 71 9.24 13.72 -27.94
N PHE A 72 9.89 13.99 -26.80
CA PHE A 72 11.09 14.80 -26.71
C PHE A 72 12.27 14.12 -27.44
N LEU A 73 12.60 12.88 -27.09
CA LEU A 73 13.71 12.15 -27.72
C LEU A 73 13.44 11.86 -29.21
N GLY A 74 12.22 11.46 -29.56
CA GLY A 74 11.82 11.17 -30.95
C GLY A 74 11.88 12.40 -31.86
N SER A 75 11.75 13.60 -31.30
CA SER A 75 11.92 14.87 -32.01
C SER A 75 13.32 15.47 -31.88
N LYS A 76 14.29 14.74 -31.29
CA LYS A 76 15.64 15.23 -30.99
C LYS A 76 15.63 16.54 -30.18
N GLY A 77 14.71 16.65 -29.24
CA GLY A 77 14.56 17.80 -28.35
C GLY A 77 13.72 18.96 -28.90
N ALA A 78 13.13 18.83 -30.10
CA ALA A 78 12.37 19.91 -30.73
C ALA A 78 10.91 20.02 -30.26
N LYS A 79 10.30 18.93 -29.80
CA LYS A 79 8.91 18.87 -29.29
C LYS A 79 8.91 18.49 -27.82
N PHE A 80 7.81 18.75 -27.11
CA PHE A 80 7.64 18.44 -25.68
C PHE A 80 8.55 19.25 -24.74
N VAL A 81 9.11 20.37 -25.22
CA VAL A 81 10.06 21.22 -24.46
C VAL A 81 9.39 21.84 -23.23
N THR A 82 8.09 22.14 -23.31
CA THR A 82 7.28 22.70 -22.22
C THR A 82 6.54 21.62 -21.44
N GLU A 83 6.02 20.61 -22.14
CA GLU A 83 5.19 19.55 -21.57
C GLU A 83 6.02 18.59 -20.70
N LEU A 84 7.24 18.21 -21.11
CA LEU A 84 8.06 17.27 -20.37
C LEU A 84 8.48 17.81 -18.98
N PRO A 85 8.99 19.05 -18.84
CA PRO A 85 9.24 19.63 -17.52
C PRO A 85 7.98 19.77 -16.66
N ALA A 86 6.83 20.12 -17.24
CA ALA A 86 5.56 20.21 -16.50
C ALA A 86 5.12 18.84 -15.98
N GLN A 87 5.19 17.80 -16.81
CA GLN A 87 4.86 16.42 -16.43
C GLN A 87 5.80 15.86 -15.36
N ARG A 88 7.08 16.25 -15.38
CA ARG A 88 8.05 15.87 -14.34
C ARG A 88 7.66 16.40 -12.96
N LYS A 89 7.17 17.63 -12.88
CA LYS A 89 6.69 18.20 -11.60
C LYS A 89 5.53 17.40 -11.03
N LEU A 90 4.56 17.03 -11.87
CA LEU A 90 3.43 16.18 -11.44
C LEU A 90 3.90 14.81 -10.95
N THR A 91 4.89 14.24 -11.64
CA THR A 91 5.51 12.98 -11.20
C THR A 91 6.22 13.13 -9.86
N ASP A 92 6.97 14.21 -9.67
CA ASP A 92 7.71 14.49 -8.41
C ASP A 92 6.75 14.71 -7.22
N GLU A 93 5.60 15.33 -7.45
CA GLU A 93 4.52 15.43 -6.47
C GLU A 93 4.04 14.05 -6.02
N LYS A 94 3.83 13.11 -6.95
CA LYS A 94 3.40 11.74 -6.61
C LYS A 94 4.51 10.91 -5.96
N ILE A 95 5.77 11.10 -6.36
CA ILE A 95 6.92 10.48 -5.67
C ILE A 95 6.98 10.96 -4.22
N THR A 96 6.79 12.27 -3.99
CA THR A 96 6.81 12.86 -2.64
C THR A 96 5.64 12.37 -1.79
N ALA A 97 4.44 12.27 -2.38
CA ALA A 97 3.26 11.73 -1.70
C ALA A 97 3.47 10.26 -1.29
N LEU A 98 3.97 9.42 -2.21
CA LEU A 98 4.26 8.02 -1.91
C LEU A 98 5.33 7.89 -0.81
N ASN A 99 6.43 8.64 -0.90
CA ASN A 99 7.48 8.59 0.13
C ASN A 99 6.97 9.04 1.51
N SER A 100 6.10 10.05 1.56
CA SER A 100 5.46 10.50 2.80
C SER A 100 4.59 9.40 3.40
N PHE A 101 3.76 8.73 2.57
CA PHE A 101 2.92 7.62 3.01
C PHE A 101 3.77 6.44 3.53
N LEU A 102 4.84 6.10 2.83
CA LEU A 102 5.75 5.03 3.21
C LEU A 102 6.49 5.31 4.52
N GLY A 103 6.62 6.57 4.94
CA GLY A 103 7.21 6.94 6.23
C GLY A 103 6.40 6.46 7.44
N SER A 104 5.10 6.23 7.28
CA SER A 104 4.21 5.71 8.32
C SER A 104 3.64 4.31 8.00
N PHE A 105 3.97 3.75 6.85
CA PHE A 105 3.45 2.45 6.42
C PHE A 105 4.26 1.31 7.04
N ASP A 106 3.60 0.48 7.86
CA ASP A 106 4.21 -0.72 8.40
C ASP A 106 4.19 -1.85 7.35
N GLN A 107 5.35 -2.26 6.90
CA GLN A 107 5.51 -3.33 5.90
C GLN A 107 5.54 -4.73 6.53
N ALA A 108 5.79 -4.83 7.85
CA ALA A 108 6.01 -6.11 8.52
C ALA A 108 4.83 -7.10 8.39
N PRO A 109 3.56 -6.67 8.44
CA PRO A 109 2.42 -7.58 8.31
C PRO A 109 2.27 -8.24 6.94
N PHE A 110 2.90 -7.70 5.90
CA PHE A 110 2.69 -8.11 4.50
C PHE A 110 3.74 -9.10 3.96
N GLY A 111 4.74 -9.46 4.78
CA GLY A 111 5.75 -10.46 4.45
C GLY A 111 6.94 -9.96 3.64
N GLU A 112 8.00 -10.77 3.59
CA GLU A 112 9.28 -10.40 2.97
C GLU A 112 9.19 -10.23 1.44
N GLU A 113 8.34 -11.02 0.78
CA GLU A 113 8.16 -10.96 -0.68
C GLU A 113 7.60 -9.61 -1.12
N PHE A 114 6.56 -9.12 -0.44
CA PHE A 114 6.00 -7.79 -0.66
C PHE A 114 7.07 -6.69 -0.46
N GLY A 115 7.83 -6.78 0.64
CA GLY A 115 8.93 -5.84 0.93
C GLY A 115 10.00 -5.85 -0.16
N ALA A 116 10.32 -7.02 -0.72
CA ALA A 116 11.27 -7.15 -1.82
C ALA A 116 10.76 -6.50 -3.12
N PHE A 117 9.49 -6.70 -3.48
CA PHE A 117 8.89 -6.07 -4.66
C PHE A 117 8.83 -4.55 -4.53
N LEU A 118 8.34 -4.04 -3.38
CA LEU A 118 8.30 -2.61 -3.11
C LEU A 118 9.70 -2.00 -3.10
N GLY A 119 10.67 -2.66 -2.44
CA GLY A 119 12.06 -2.23 -2.40
C GLY A 119 12.70 -2.13 -3.78
N LYS A 120 12.41 -3.09 -4.67
CA LYS A 120 12.86 -3.06 -6.08
C LYS A 120 12.27 -1.87 -6.83
N ALA A 121 10.98 -1.58 -6.67
CA ALA A 121 10.33 -0.44 -7.30
C ALA A 121 10.92 0.90 -6.83
N LEU A 122 11.15 1.04 -5.52
CA LEU A 122 11.79 2.23 -4.93
C LEU A 122 13.25 2.40 -5.38
N ALA A 123 13.97 1.31 -5.60
CA ALA A 123 15.33 1.35 -6.14
C ALA A 123 15.38 1.87 -7.58
N GLU A 124 14.37 1.58 -8.41
CA GLU A 124 14.26 2.16 -9.75
C GLU A 124 13.98 3.66 -9.69
N ILE A 125 13.07 4.13 -8.83
CA ILE A 125 12.79 5.57 -8.67
C ILE A 125 14.05 6.37 -8.34
N LYS A 126 14.95 5.84 -7.51
CA LYS A 126 16.19 6.56 -7.15
C LYS A 126 17.05 6.93 -8.37
N LYS A 127 16.90 6.23 -9.49
CA LYS A 127 17.64 6.49 -10.73
C LYS A 127 16.99 7.57 -11.60
N ILE A 128 15.76 8.01 -11.30
CA ILE A 128 14.95 8.87 -12.17
C ILE A 128 15.66 10.18 -12.53
N GLY A 129 16.34 10.81 -11.58
CA GLY A 129 17.10 12.04 -11.82
C GLY A 129 18.21 11.86 -12.86
N SER A 130 18.98 10.78 -12.76
CA SER A 130 20.07 10.46 -13.70
C SER A 130 19.54 10.16 -15.11
N THR A 131 18.45 9.41 -15.22
CA THR A 131 17.79 9.14 -16.50
C THR A 131 17.26 10.42 -17.12
N ARG A 132 16.59 11.28 -16.33
CA ARG A 132 16.10 12.59 -16.81
C ARG A 132 17.23 13.49 -17.31
N GLY A 133 18.38 13.48 -16.63
CA GLY A 133 19.60 14.17 -17.09
C GLY A 133 20.06 13.67 -18.46
N SER A 134 20.14 12.36 -18.64
CA SER A 134 20.52 11.72 -19.90
C SER A 134 19.51 11.97 -21.03
N VAL A 135 18.23 12.09 -20.69
CA VAL A 135 17.17 12.50 -21.65
C VAL A 135 17.38 13.93 -22.10
N ASN A 136 17.68 14.85 -21.16
CA ASN A 136 17.86 16.27 -21.47
C ASN A 136 19.08 16.53 -22.36
N SER A 137 20.17 15.79 -22.14
CA SER A 137 21.38 15.87 -22.96
C SER A 137 21.31 15.08 -24.27
N LEU A 138 20.19 14.39 -24.52
CA LEU A 138 20.02 13.46 -25.66
C LEU A 138 21.07 12.33 -25.70
N ASP A 139 21.67 12.00 -24.56
CA ASP A 139 22.74 10.99 -24.43
C ASP A 139 22.20 9.56 -24.29
N ILE A 140 20.91 9.42 -23.94
CA ILE A 140 20.21 8.13 -23.89
C ILE A 140 19.43 7.86 -25.16
N LYS A 141 19.54 6.63 -25.68
CA LYS A 141 18.71 6.17 -26.80
C LYS A 141 17.25 6.07 -26.38
N LEU A 142 16.33 6.45 -27.28
CA LEU A 142 14.87 6.37 -27.07
C LEU A 142 14.43 5.03 -26.49
N GLY A 143 14.85 3.91 -27.09
CA GLY A 143 14.48 2.57 -26.61
C GLY A 143 14.92 2.28 -25.17
N ALA A 144 16.11 2.72 -24.78
CA ALA A 144 16.63 2.54 -23.42
C ALA A 144 15.87 3.40 -22.40
N ALA A 145 15.55 4.65 -22.75
CA ALA A 145 14.74 5.52 -21.89
C ALA A 145 13.33 4.95 -21.68
N LEU A 146 12.68 4.48 -22.75
CA LEU A 146 11.35 3.88 -22.65
C LEU A 146 11.36 2.57 -21.87
N ALA A 147 12.39 1.74 -22.05
CA ALA A 147 12.56 0.50 -21.29
C ALA A 147 12.71 0.79 -19.79
N TYR A 148 13.48 1.82 -19.42
CA TYR A 148 13.59 2.25 -18.02
C TYR A 148 12.23 2.57 -17.40
N TYR A 149 11.43 3.46 -18.02
CA TYR A 149 10.10 3.79 -17.48
C TYR A 149 9.14 2.59 -17.48
N THR A 150 9.19 1.74 -18.50
CA THR A 150 8.36 0.52 -18.56
C THR A 150 8.73 -0.44 -17.42
N ASN A 151 10.01 -0.66 -17.16
CA ASN A 151 10.48 -1.51 -16.06
C ASN A 151 10.11 -0.93 -14.70
N MET A 152 10.25 0.38 -14.51
CA MET A 152 9.87 1.06 -13.29
C MET A 152 8.35 0.94 -13.04
N ASN A 153 7.53 1.19 -14.06
CA ASN A 153 6.07 1.00 -13.95
C ASN A 153 5.70 -0.46 -13.62
N GLY A 154 6.34 -1.43 -14.27
CA GLY A 154 6.12 -2.86 -13.98
C GLY A 154 6.51 -3.23 -12.55
N ALA A 155 7.62 -2.70 -12.04
CA ALA A 155 8.04 -2.94 -10.66
C ALA A 155 7.01 -2.42 -9.64
N PHE A 156 6.42 -1.26 -9.88
CA PHE A 156 5.33 -0.73 -9.04
C PHE A 156 4.06 -1.55 -9.13
N LEU A 157 3.64 -1.93 -10.34
CA LEU A 157 2.44 -2.74 -10.51
C LEU A 157 2.57 -4.11 -9.82
N ASN A 158 3.73 -4.76 -9.92
CA ASN A 158 4.01 -6.02 -9.23
C ASN A 158 4.08 -5.90 -7.70
N SER A 159 4.22 -4.68 -7.14
CA SER A 159 4.22 -4.49 -5.69
C SER A 159 2.80 -4.42 -5.10
N ILE A 160 1.78 -4.31 -5.95
CA ILE A 160 0.37 -4.19 -5.54
C ILE A 160 -0.55 -5.22 -6.21
N GLY A 161 0.00 -6.16 -6.98
CA GLY A 161 -0.74 -7.16 -7.75
C GLY A 161 0.08 -8.40 -8.04
#